data_AF-A0A7Z8QMN2-F1
#
_entry.id   AF-A0A7Z8QMN2-F1
#
_cell.length_a   1.000
_cell.length_b   1.000
_cell.length_c   1.000
_cell.angle_alpha   90.00
_cell.angle_beta   90.00
_cell.angle_gamma   90.00
#
_symmetry.space_group_name_H-M   'P 1'
#
loop_
_entity.id
_entity.type
_entity.pdbx_description
1 polymer ?
#
loop_
_entity_poly.entity_id
_entity_poly.type
_entity_poly.pdbx_seq_one_letter_code
_entity_poly.pdbx_strand_id
1 'polypeptide(L)'
;MTIKTILFVIAIELFTLRTAYSNEEHAAFNGDVLAIGMVDFLEEQGKVQDVTFKFKEGNEWVLLGYTMGSEITREMESVELIKKETFPTQVFIKISGTFSSGCGSVGKISHKRIDNNFNISVYYGNYNPSEVICTQGFHSFTRIIPLPVYSLKEGNYSYTVNGNFTGTFNLSSDNELEVAEQ
;
A
#
# COMPACT_ATOMS: atom_id res chain seq x y z
N MET A 1 -12.48 -51.11 -39.99
CA MET A 1 -12.54 -50.98 -38.52
C MET A 1 -12.06 -49.57 -38.19
N THR A 2 -13.00 -48.72 -37.81
CA THR A 2 -12.93 -47.26 -37.77
C THR A 2 -12.34 -46.77 -36.45
N ILE A 3 -11.14 -46.16 -36.49
CA ILE A 3 -10.58 -45.44 -35.33
C ILE A 3 -10.89 -43.96 -35.52
N LYS A 4 -11.71 -43.46 -34.59
CA LYS A 4 -12.28 -42.12 -34.56
C LYS A 4 -11.19 -41.06 -34.35
N THR A 5 -11.34 -39.97 -35.11
CA THR A 5 -10.69 -38.67 -34.96
C THR A 5 -10.72 -38.19 -33.52
N ILE A 6 -9.55 -37.98 -32.90
CA ILE A 6 -9.42 -37.28 -31.63
C ILE A 6 -9.30 -35.79 -31.95
N LEU A 7 -10.40 -35.06 -31.78
CA LEU A 7 -10.39 -33.60 -31.75
C LEU A 7 -9.80 -33.16 -30.41
N PHE A 8 -8.56 -32.66 -30.45
CA PHE A 8 -7.93 -32.00 -29.31
C PHE A 8 -8.50 -30.59 -29.23
N VAL A 9 -9.55 -30.41 -28.43
CA VAL A 9 -10.05 -29.08 -28.07
C VAL A 9 -9.02 -28.47 -27.14
N ILE A 10 -8.12 -27.66 -27.69
CA ILE A 10 -7.28 -26.76 -26.90
C ILE A 10 -8.23 -25.68 -26.39
N ALA A 11 -8.88 -25.95 -25.25
CA ALA A 11 -9.43 -24.89 -24.43
C ALA A 11 -8.22 -24.07 -23.97
N ILE A 12 -7.96 -22.97 -24.70
CA ILE A 12 -7.14 -21.89 -24.18
C ILE A 12 -7.97 -21.33 -23.04
N GLU A 13 -7.82 -21.94 -21.86
CA GLU A 13 -8.09 -21.24 -20.63
C GLU A 13 -7.14 -20.05 -20.66
N LEU A 14 -7.68 -18.92 -21.10
CA LEU A 14 -7.31 -17.63 -20.57
C LEU A 14 -7.53 -17.75 -19.07
N PHE A 15 -6.55 -18.35 -18.38
CA PHE A 15 -6.18 -17.91 -17.05
C PHE A 15 -6.03 -16.41 -17.23
N THR A 16 -7.09 -15.69 -16.89
CA THR A 16 -6.96 -14.35 -16.39
C THR A 16 -5.98 -14.54 -15.24
N LEU A 17 -4.70 -14.35 -15.54
CA LEU A 17 -3.75 -13.99 -14.54
C LEU A 17 -4.39 -12.74 -13.97
N ARG A 18 -5.10 -12.91 -12.85
CA ARG A 18 -5.34 -11.84 -11.91
C ARG A 18 -3.93 -11.48 -11.45
N THR A 19 -3.22 -10.74 -12.29
CA THR A 19 -2.02 -10.04 -11.88
C THR A 19 -2.56 -8.99 -10.94
N ALA A 20 -2.72 -9.38 -9.67
CA ALA A 20 -2.81 -8.43 -8.59
C ALA A 20 -1.53 -7.61 -8.69
N TYR A 21 -1.68 -6.33 -9.02
CA TYR A 21 -0.60 -5.38 -8.88
C TYR A 21 -0.24 -5.36 -7.40
N SER A 22 0.93 -5.92 -7.08
CA SER A 22 1.33 -6.21 -5.71
C SER A 22 2.59 -5.41 -5.39
N ASN A 23 2.41 -4.26 -4.77
CA ASN A 23 3.44 -3.56 -4.00
C ASN A 23 3.87 -4.41 -2.78
N GLU A 24 5.08 -4.16 -2.26
CA GLU A 24 5.90 -5.03 -1.37
C GLU A 24 5.35 -5.31 0.06
N GLU A 25 4.03 -5.47 0.25
CA GLU A 25 3.36 -5.48 1.57
C GLU A 25 2.53 -6.74 1.88
N HIS A 26 2.75 -7.88 1.21
CA HIS A 26 1.96 -9.10 1.44
C HIS A 26 2.40 -9.90 2.66
N ALA A 27 1.43 -10.56 3.28
CA ALA A 27 1.70 -11.64 4.22
C ALA A 27 2.34 -12.82 3.46
N ALA A 28 3.43 -13.36 4.01
CA ALA A 28 4.18 -14.46 3.43
C ALA A 28 4.34 -15.59 4.45
N PHE A 29 4.01 -16.83 4.07
CA PHE A 29 4.21 -18.01 4.90
C PHE A 29 5.13 -18.99 4.19
N ASN A 30 6.25 -19.35 4.82
CA ASN A 30 7.25 -20.24 4.22
C ASN A 30 7.15 -21.70 4.71
N GLY A 31 6.10 -22.05 5.45
CA GLY A 31 5.93 -23.37 6.07
C GLY A 31 6.37 -23.44 7.54
N ASP A 32 7.09 -22.43 8.04
CA ASP A 32 7.50 -22.33 9.45
C ASP A 32 7.11 -20.96 10.05
N VAL A 33 7.44 -19.88 9.33
CA VAL A 33 7.22 -18.50 9.76
C VAL A 33 6.22 -17.79 8.84
N LEU A 34 5.23 -17.15 9.45
CA LEU A 34 4.32 -16.19 8.84
C LEU A 34 4.86 -14.78 9.07
N ALA A 35 5.22 -14.08 8.00
CA ALA A 35 5.59 -12.68 8.03
C ALA A 35 4.41 -11.83 7.56
N ILE A 36 4.10 -10.76 8.28
CA ILE A 36 3.07 -9.79 7.93
C ILE A 36 3.75 -8.42 7.88
N GLY A 37 3.73 -7.78 6.71
CA GLY A 37 4.41 -6.51 6.51
C GLY A 37 3.90 -5.42 7.46
N MET A 38 2.58 -5.37 7.68
CA MET A 38 1.93 -4.32 8.43
C MET A 38 0.61 -4.81 9.04
N VAL A 39 0.32 -4.36 10.27
CA VAL A 39 -0.93 -4.67 10.98
C VAL A 39 -1.60 -3.37 11.37
N ASP A 40 -2.85 -3.22 10.96
CA ASP A 40 -3.70 -2.09 11.35
C ASP A 40 -4.40 -2.36 12.68
N PHE A 41 -4.31 -1.42 13.62
CA PHE A 41 -5.17 -1.36 14.80
C PHE A 41 -6.27 -0.32 14.59
N LEU A 42 -7.37 -0.41 15.35
CA LEU A 42 -8.57 0.43 15.18
C LEU A 42 -8.27 1.94 15.14
N GLU A 43 -7.25 2.39 15.88
CA GLU A 43 -6.86 3.80 15.98
C GLU A 43 -5.45 4.07 15.42
N GLU A 44 -4.67 3.03 15.17
CA GLU A 44 -3.27 3.13 14.75
C GLU A 44 -3.05 2.21 13.54
N GLN A 45 -3.47 2.69 12.36
CA GLN A 45 -3.18 2.00 11.11
C GLN A 45 -1.67 1.92 10.92
N GLY A 46 -1.17 0.82 10.40
CA GLY A 46 0.20 0.64 9.96
C GLY A 46 1.35 0.84 10.95
N LYS A 47 1.05 1.11 12.22
CA LYS A 47 2.07 1.38 13.24
C LYS A 47 2.82 0.13 13.66
N VAL A 48 2.19 -1.04 13.64
CA VAL A 48 2.86 -2.31 13.91
C VAL A 48 3.29 -2.93 12.58
N GLN A 49 4.60 -3.14 12.40
CA GLN A 49 5.22 -3.52 11.14
C GLN A 49 6.14 -4.72 11.33
N ASP A 50 6.48 -5.42 10.23
CA ASP A 50 7.46 -6.51 10.21
C ASP A 50 7.14 -7.61 11.24
N VAL A 51 5.84 -7.94 11.34
CA VAL A 51 5.35 -8.89 12.34
C VAL A 51 5.65 -10.29 11.87
N THR A 52 6.26 -11.10 12.74
CA THR A 52 6.60 -12.49 12.42
C THR A 52 5.99 -13.42 13.46
N PHE A 53 5.35 -14.48 12.99
CA PHE A 53 4.78 -15.54 13.82
C PHE A 53 5.36 -16.89 13.42
N LYS A 54 5.55 -17.78 14.38
CA LYS A 54 5.88 -19.19 14.13
C LYS A 54 4.71 -20.08 14.50
N PHE A 55 4.36 -21.01 13.61
CA PHE A 55 3.37 -22.03 13.92
C PHE A 55 4.04 -23.14 14.76
N LYS A 56 3.45 -23.49 15.90
CA LYS A 56 3.90 -24.57 16.76
C LYS A 56 2.89 -25.71 16.77
N GLU A 57 3.35 -26.88 17.23
CA GLU A 57 2.47 -28.01 17.53
C GLU A 57 1.34 -27.60 18.48
N GLY A 58 0.15 -28.17 18.31
CA GLY A 58 -1.03 -27.82 19.11
C GLY A 58 -1.89 -26.68 18.56
N ASN A 59 -1.68 -26.27 17.30
CA ASN A 59 -2.39 -25.16 16.64
C ASN A 59 -2.14 -23.79 17.27
N GLU A 60 -0.95 -23.57 17.84
CA GLU A 60 -0.57 -22.33 18.47
C GLU A 60 0.32 -21.48 17.56
N TRP A 61 0.04 -20.18 17.49
CA TRP A 61 0.92 -19.20 16.86
C TRP A 61 1.69 -18.43 17.92
N VAL A 62 3.01 -18.35 17.76
CA VAL A 62 3.88 -17.58 18.66
C VAL A 62 4.44 -16.38 17.93
N LEU A 63 4.21 -15.18 18.48
CA LEU A 63 4.84 -13.94 18.01
C LEU A 63 6.36 -14.04 18.23
N LEU A 64 7.12 -13.94 17.16
CA LEU A 64 8.58 -13.91 17.18
C LEU A 64 9.12 -12.49 17.30
N GLY A 65 8.46 -11.52 16.66
CA GLY A 65 8.90 -10.13 16.67
C GLY A 65 8.00 -9.21 15.85
N TYR A 66 8.18 -7.91 16.08
CA TYR A 66 7.54 -6.81 15.35
C TYR A 66 8.37 -5.53 15.53
N THR A 67 8.11 -4.55 14.68
CA THR A 67 8.67 -3.20 14.79
C THR A 67 7.54 -2.18 14.95
N MET A 68 7.77 -1.17 15.78
CA MET A 68 6.88 -0.02 15.89
C MET A 68 7.33 1.06 14.91
N GLY A 69 6.51 1.35 13.91
CA GLY A 69 6.74 2.42 12.96
C GLY A 69 6.66 3.79 13.63
N SER A 70 7.53 4.70 13.21
CA SER A 70 7.48 6.12 13.55
C SER A 70 7.05 6.91 12.33
N GLU A 71 6.05 7.78 12.46
CA GLU A 71 5.55 8.60 11.35
C GLU A 71 6.54 9.71 10.99
N ILE A 72 6.78 9.90 9.70
CA ILE A 72 7.57 11.03 9.18
C ILE A 72 6.70 12.27 9.24
N THR A 73 6.99 13.23 10.12
CA THR A 73 6.19 14.47 10.25
C THR A 73 7.00 15.71 9.97
N ARG A 74 8.27 15.76 10.39
CA ARG A 74 9.11 16.96 10.35
C ARG A 74 9.83 17.14 9.03
N GLU A 75 10.13 16.03 8.36
CA GLU A 75 10.92 15.96 7.14
C GLU A 75 10.05 16.12 5.90
N MET A 76 8.72 15.98 6.01
CA MET A 76 7.79 16.26 4.92
C MET A 76 7.68 17.77 4.70
N GLU A 77 7.99 18.19 3.48
CA GLU A 77 7.96 19.59 3.05
C GLU A 77 6.68 19.91 2.27
N SER A 78 6.22 18.99 1.41
CA SER A 78 5.00 19.18 0.62
C SER A 78 4.21 17.89 0.41
N VAL A 79 2.89 18.06 0.32
CA VAL A 79 1.93 17.02 -0.07
C VAL A 79 1.02 17.59 -1.17
N GLU A 80 1.16 17.03 -2.37
CA GLU A 80 0.47 17.48 -3.58
C GLU A 80 -0.52 16.42 -4.06
N LEU A 81 -1.76 16.83 -4.33
CA LEU A 81 -2.75 16.00 -5.01
C LEU A 81 -2.50 16.04 -6.52
N ILE A 82 -2.44 14.88 -7.15
CA ILE A 82 -2.38 14.72 -8.62
C ILE A 82 -3.61 13.94 -9.05
N LYS A 83 -4.58 14.62 -9.66
CA LYS A 83 -5.76 14.00 -10.28
C LYS A 83 -5.55 13.92 -11.80
N LYS A 84 -5.85 12.78 -12.41
CA LYS A 84 -5.86 12.61 -13.86
C LYS A 84 -7.27 12.85 -14.39
N GLU A 85 -7.35 13.52 -15.54
CA GLU A 85 -8.60 13.80 -16.25
C GLU A 85 -9.04 12.65 -17.17
N THR A 86 -8.35 11.50 -17.12
CA THR A 86 -8.74 10.27 -17.82
C THR A 86 -9.84 9.54 -17.05
N PHE A 87 -10.78 8.90 -17.73
CA PHE A 87 -11.80 8.07 -17.11
C PHE A 87 -11.50 6.56 -17.26
N PRO A 88 -11.58 5.75 -16.19
CA PRO A 88 -11.83 6.13 -14.79
C PRO A 88 -10.74 7.05 -14.22
N THR A 89 -11.17 8.01 -13.40
CA THR A 89 -10.31 8.99 -12.71
C THR A 89 -9.28 8.28 -11.86
N GLN A 90 -8.03 8.72 -11.97
CA GLN A 90 -6.94 8.30 -11.10
C GLN A 90 -6.52 9.47 -10.20
N VAL A 91 -6.28 9.18 -8.93
CA VAL A 91 -5.83 10.16 -7.94
C VAL A 91 -4.58 9.65 -7.26
N PHE A 92 -3.57 10.51 -7.16
CA PHE A 92 -2.31 10.23 -6.48
C PHE A 92 -2.00 11.31 -5.46
N ILE A 93 -1.33 10.93 -4.38
CA ILE A 93 -0.72 11.85 -3.43
C ILE A 93 0.79 11.79 -3.64
N LYS A 94 1.39 12.94 -4.00
CA LYS A 94 2.84 13.09 -4.09
C LYS A 94 3.35 13.76 -2.82
N ILE A 95 4.21 13.07 -2.11
CA ILE A 95 4.84 13.54 -0.88
C ILE A 95 6.30 13.83 -1.19
N SER A 96 6.77 15.02 -0.83
CA SER A 96 8.17 15.43 -0.96
C SER A 96 8.71 15.93 0.36
N GLY A 97 10.00 15.72 0.60
CA GLY A 97 10.64 16.12 1.83
C GLY A 97 12.13 15.87 1.82
N THR A 98 12.80 16.18 2.94
CA THR A 98 14.25 16.04 3.08
C THR A 98 14.63 15.53 4.46
N PHE A 99 15.38 14.42 4.49
CA PHE A 99 16.02 13.94 5.71
C PHE A 99 17.31 14.72 5.97
N SER A 100 17.60 14.99 7.25
CA SER A 100 18.83 15.66 7.69
C SER A 100 20.01 14.70 7.91
N SER A 101 19.82 13.40 7.64
CA SER A 101 20.85 12.38 7.77
C SER A 101 20.79 11.38 6.61
N GLY A 102 21.94 10.78 6.29
CA GLY A 102 22.04 9.76 5.23
C GLY A 102 21.36 8.42 5.53
N CYS A 103 20.90 8.20 6.78
CA CYS A 103 20.11 7.01 7.13
C CYS A 103 18.60 7.22 6.97
N GLY A 104 18.16 8.47 6.82
CA GLY A 104 16.75 8.79 6.66
C GLY A 104 16.20 8.17 5.37
N SER A 105 15.15 7.38 5.50
CA SER A 105 14.45 6.78 4.38
C SER A 105 12.96 6.72 4.66
N VAL A 106 12.16 6.77 3.59
CA VAL A 106 10.73 6.47 3.67
C VAL A 106 10.54 4.97 3.62
N GLY A 107 9.95 4.42 4.68
CA GLY A 107 9.59 3.02 4.81
C GLY A 107 8.19 2.75 4.27
N LYS A 108 7.42 1.96 5.02
CA LYS A 108 6.08 1.52 4.62
C LYS A 108 5.08 2.66 4.65
N ILE A 109 4.03 2.51 3.84
CA ILE A 109 2.99 3.52 3.69
C ILE A 109 1.62 2.83 3.81
N SER A 110 0.92 3.09 4.90
CA SER A 110 -0.46 2.62 5.07
C SER A 110 -1.42 3.63 4.48
N HIS A 111 -2.53 3.16 3.90
CA HIS A 111 -3.67 4.02 3.64
C HIS A 111 -4.98 3.28 3.89
N LYS A 112 -5.93 3.98 4.51
CA LYS A 112 -7.28 3.48 4.75
C LYS A 112 -8.29 4.58 4.48
N ARG A 113 -9.40 4.22 3.86
CA ARG A 113 -10.53 5.11 3.71
C ARG A 113 -11.50 4.91 4.89
N ILE A 114 -11.79 5.98 5.62
CA ILE A 114 -12.84 6.07 6.63
C ILE A 114 -13.84 7.10 6.11
N ASP A 115 -15.07 6.66 5.83
CA ASP A 115 -16.07 7.46 5.11
C ASP A 115 -15.49 8.05 3.81
N ASN A 116 -15.51 9.37 3.64
CA ASN A 116 -14.94 10.04 2.47
C ASN A 116 -13.50 10.55 2.69
N ASN A 117 -12.84 10.18 3.80
CA ASN A 117 -11.48 10.59 4.09
C ASN A 117 -10.48 9.44 3.89
N PHE A 118 -9.45 9.69 3.08
CA PHE A 118 -8.27 8.83 2.97
C PHE A 118 -7.25 9.21 4.05
N ASN A 119 -7.09 8.36 5.07
CA ASN A 119 -6.03 8.49 6.06
C ASN A 119 -4.80 7.76 5.55
N ILE A 120 -3.69 8.48 5.40
CA ILE A 120 -2.44 7.99 4.85
C ILE A 120 -1.38 8.14 5.93
N SER A 121 -0.73 7.04 6.29
CA SER A 121 0.35 7.03 7.25
C SER A 121 1.67 6.67 6.58
N VAL A 122 2.66 7.54 6.71
CA VAL A 122 3.99 7.41 6.09
C VAL A 122 5.03 7.25 7.19
N TYR A 123 5.73 6.13 7.17
CA TYR A 123 6.67 5.76 8.23
C TYR A 123 8.12 5.91 7.80
N TYR A 124 9.00 6.08 8.79
CA TYR A 124 10.43 5.90 8.62
C TYR A 124 10.76 4.48 8.17
N GLY A 125 11.78 4.35 7.33
CA GLY A 125 12.39 3.05 7.06
C GLY A 125 13.10 2.52 8.29
N ASN A 126 12.90 1.24 8.58
CA ASN A 126 13.58 0.58 9.69
C ASN A 126 15.03 0.28 9.30
N TYR A 127 15.97 0.63 10.17
CA TYR A 127 17.35 0.19 10.08
C TYR A 127 17.88 -0.06 11.49
N ASN A 128 18.85 -0.98 11.62
CA ASN A 128 19.52 -1.22 12.89
C ASN A 128 20.63 -0.17 13.07
N PRO A 129 20.55 0.76 14.06
CA PRO A 129 21.58 1.78 14.25
C PRO A 129 22.95 1.21 14.58
N SER A 130 23.03 -0.02 15.10
CA SER A 130 24.29 -0.70 15.39
C SER A 130 24.98 -1.25 14.14
N GLU A 131 24.27 -1.33 13.01
CA GLU A 131 24.78 -1.89 11.75
C GLU A 131 25.04 -0.83 10.68
N VAL A 132 24.62 0.42 10.90
CA VAL A 132 24.69 1.49 9.90
C VAL A 132 25.37 2.73 10.46
N ILE A 133 26.39 3.21 9.74
CA ILE A 133 27.01 4.51 9.98
C ILE A 133 26.34 5.53 9.07
N CYS A 134 25.63 6.49 9.66
CA CYS A 134 24.93 7.53 8.90
C CYS A 134 25.88 8.64 8.45
N THR A 135 25.86 8.97 7.16
CA THR A 135 26.55 10.16 6.66
C THR A 135 25.82 11.43 7.13
N GLN A 136 26.59 12.49 7.37
CA GLN A 136 26.04 13.82 7.56
C GLN A 136 25.69 14.39 6.19
N GLY A 137 24.43 14.74 5.97
CA GLY A 137 23.98 15.25 4.69
C GLY A 137 22.46 15.26 4.55
N PHE A 138 21.97 16.22 3.77
CA PHE A 138 20.56 16.30 3.40
C PHE A 138 20.26 15.32 2.27
N HIS A 139 19.19 14.53 2.42
CA HIS A 139 18.74 13.58 1.42
C HIS A 139 17.25 13.78 1.15
N SER A 140 16.92 14.31 -0.03
CA SER A 140 15.54 14.54 -0.43
C SER A 140 14.86 13.24 -0.85
N PHE A 141 13.56 13.14 -0.58
CA PHE A 141 12.73 12.02 -1.00
C PHE A 141 11.48 12.50 -1.73
N THR A 142 10.97 11.63 -2.59
CA THR A 142 9.64 11.77 -3.20
C THR A 142 8.95 10.42 -3.20
N ARG A 143 7.67 10.40 -2.87
CA ARG A 143 6.79 9.22 -2.95
C ARG A 143 5.50 9.59 -3.63
N ILE A 144 5.02 8.72 -4.52
CA ILE A 144 3.74 8.87 -5.21
C ILE A 144 2.87 7.70 -4.78
N ILE A 145 1.76 8.01 -4.11
CA ILE A 145 0.85 7.03 -3.51
C ILE A 145 -0.46 7.06 -4.31
N PRO A 146 -0.84 5.97 -5.00
CA PRO A 146 -2.15 5.90 -5.64
C PRO A 146 -3.25 5.78 -4.58
N LEU A 147 -4.32 6.57 -4.70
CA LEU A 147 -5.51 6.40 -3.87
C LEU A 147 -6.49 5.45 -4.57
N PRO A 148 -7.06 4.46 -3.86
CA PRO A 148 -8.02 3.51 -4.42
C PRO A 148 -9.39 4.19 -4.62
N VAL A 149 -9.50 4.96 -5.71
CA VAL A 149 -10.71 5.75 -6.03
C VAL A 149 -11.64 5.08 -7.03
N TYR A 150 -11.27 3.92 -7.58
CA TYR A 150 -12.15 3.15 -8.46
C TYR A 150 -13.38 2.65 -7.70
N SER A 151 -14.55 2.62 -8.36
CA SER A 151 -15.85 2.26 -7.77
C SER A 151 -16.32 3.19 -6.65
N LEU A 152 -15.73 4.37 -6.51
CA LEU A 152 -16.26 5.40 -5.63
C LEU A 152 -17.34 6.21 -6.33
N LYS A 153 -18.38 6.59 -5.58
CA LYS A 153 -19.47 7.43 -6.07
C LYS A 153 -19.00 8.87 -6.30
N GLU A 154 -19.74 9.59 -7.13
CA GLU A 154 -19.54 11.03 -7.29
C GLU A 154 -19.58 11.74 -5.93
N GLY A 155 -18.80 12.81 -5.79
CA GLY A 155 -18.79 13.59 -4.57
C GLY A 155 -17.42 14.08 -4.14
N ASN A 156 -17.40 14.68 -2.95
CA ASN A 156 -16.21 15.25 -2.35
C ASN A 156 -15.55 14.26 -1.40
N TYR A 157 -14.25 14.11 -1.59
CA TYR A 157 -13.36 13.28 -0.79
C TYR A 157 -12.27 14.16 -0.19
N SER A 158 -11.74 13.72 0.94
CA SER A 158 -10.62 14.37 1.60
C SER A 158 -9.48 13.37 1.80
N TYR A 159 -8.28 13.90 2.04
CA TYR A 159 -7.16 13.10 2.48
C TYR A 159 -6.48 13.76 3.68
N THR A 160 -5.88 12.94 4.52
CA THR A 160 -5.02 13.35 5.65
C THR A 160 -3.75 12.52 5.61
N VAL A 161 -2.58 13.16 5.60
CA VAL A 161 -1.27 12.50 5.68
C VAL A 161 -0.62 12.81 7.03
N ASN A 162 -0.35 11.78 7.83
CA ASN A 162 0.26 11.85 9.18
C ASN A 162 -0.33 12.97 10.05
N GLY A 163 -1.65 13.15 10.01
CA GLY A 163 -2.40 14.16 10.78
C GLY A 163 -2.20 15.62 10.38
N ASN A 164 -1.14 15.96 9.64
CA ASN A 164 -0.70 17.35 9.45
C ASN A 164 -1.07 17.93 8.08
N PHE A 165 -1.05 17.12 7.03
CA PHE A 165 -1.35 17.59 5.68
C PHE A 165 -2.73 17.11 5.28
N THR A 166 -3.61 18.05 4.95
CA THR A 166 -4.98 17.76 4.52
C THR A 166 -5.28 18.40 3.19
N GLY A 167 -6.22 17.82 2.45
CA GLY A 167 -6.72 18.37 1.21
C GLY A 167 -8.01 17.70 0.79
N THR A 168 -8.59 18.17 -0.30
CA THR A 168 -9.85 17.66 -0.84
C THR A 168 -9.77 17.48 -2.35
N PHE A 169 -10.60 16.60 -2.88
CA PHE A 169 -10.81 16.44 -4.30
C PHE A 169 -12.26 16.02 -4.57
N ASN A 170 -12.74 16.35 -5.77
CA ASN A 170 -14.07 15.98 -6.21
C ASN A 170 -13.98 14.92 -7.32
N LEU A 171 -14.84 13.89 -7.24
CA LEU A 171 -15.19 13.03 -8.36
C LEU A 171 -16.48 13.58 -8.97
N SER A 172 -16.41 13.98 -10.25
CA SER A 172 -17.51 14.64 -10.97
C SER A 172 -18.58 13.67 -11.46
N SER A 173 -18.32 12.37 -11.37
CA SER A 173 -19.23 11.27 -11.69
C SER A 173 -18.81 10.04 -10.88
N ASP A 174 -19.65 9.01 -10.87
CA ASP A 174 -19.28 7.69 -10.36
C ASP A 174 -18.03 7.18 -11.10
N ASN A 175 -17.04 6.72 -10.34
CA ASN A 175 -15.72 6.39 -10.87
C ASN A 175 -15.58 4.89 -11.16
N GLU A 176 -16.52 4.38 -11.96
CA GLU A 176 -16.58 2.98 -12.38
C GLU A 176 -16.86 2.88 -13.87
N LEU A 177 -16.38 1.81 -14.51
CA LEU A 177 -16.76 1.53 -15.88
C LEU A 177 -18.19 1.00 -15.89
N GLU A 178 -19.08 1.65 -16.64
CA GLU A 178 -20.40 1.09 -16.90
C GLU A 178 -20.22 -0.23 -17.65
N VAL A 179 -20.76 -1.31 -17.06
CA VAL A 179 -20.91 -2.57 -17.79
C VAL A 179 -22.09 -2.36 -18.72
N ALA A 180 -21.83 -2.27 -20.03
CA ALA A 180 -22.90 -2.29 -21.00
C ALA A 180 -23.66 -3.62 -20.87
N GLU A 181 -24.88 -3.59 -20.34
CA GLU A 181 -25.83 -4.69 -20.47
C GLU A 181 -26.13 -4.86 -21.97
N GLN A 182 -25.65 -5.96 -22.56
CA GLN A 182 -26.05 -6.42 -23.90
C GLN A 182 -27.15 -7.46 -23.78
#